data_AF-A0A178FHD9-F1
#
_entry.id   AF-A0A178FHD9-F1
#
_cell.length_a   1.000
_cell.length_b   1.000
_cell.length_c   1.000
_cell.angle_alpha   90.00
_cell.angle_beta   90.00
_cell.angle_gamma   90.00
#
_symmetry.space_group_name_H-M   'P 1'
#
loop_
_entity.id
_entity.type
_entity.pdbx_description
1 polymer ?
#
loop_
_entity_poly.entity_id
_entity_poly.type
_entity_poly.pdbx_seq_one_letter_code
_entity_poly.pdbx_strand_id
1 'polypeptide(L)'
;MDGRRESTLRCTNCAATICLASQVISKGFTGRHGRAYLVADPKAPHPALSVLANTVAHRAVPRQLVTGSHTVSDIACRFCHTILGWKYLAAEEESQKYKVGKFIVESKRVSISRDGPVDFSRAAATAAAVDNGSGKKEEIEFDSQDEDECEDLFAGVWTPSLAAKRRQRRKHKS
;
A
#
# COMPACT_ATOMS: atom_id res chain seq x y z
N MET A 1 5.25 -2.65 28.00
CA MET A 1 5.29 -3.58 26.86
C MET A 1 4.62 -2.88 25.70
N ASP A 2 5.39 -2.20 24.86
CA ASP A 2 4.86 -1.42 23.72
C ASP A 2 4.26 -2.38 22.70
N GLY A 3 2.94 -2.55 22.75
CA GLY A 3 2.15 -3.33 21.78
C GLY A 3 2.06 -2.59 20.43
N ARG A 4 3.21 -2.37 19.79
CA ARG A 4 3.28 -1.73 18.47
C ARG A 4 2.58 -2.63 17.46
N ARG A 5 1.34 -2.27 17.13
CA ARG A 5 0.57 -2.89 16.05
C ARG A 5 1.37 -2.81 14.77
N GLU A 6 1.84 -3.94 14.28
CA GLU A 6 2.68 -3.98 13.10
C GLU A 6 1.81 -3.89 11.86
N SER A 7 2.06 -2.89 11.02
CA SER A 7 1.31 -2.72 9.78
C SER A 7 1.83 -3.73 8.75
N THR A 8 0.93 -4.39 8.03
CA THR A 8 1.26 -5.38 6.99
C THR A 8 0.87 -4.86 5.61
N LEU A 9 1.68 -5.17 4.60
CA LEU A 9 1.35 -4.95 3.20
C LEU A 9 0.60 -6.18 2.68
N ARG A 10 -0.61 -5.96 2.14
CA ARG A 10 -1.51 -7.00 1.66
C ARG A 10 -1.79 -6.80 0.17
N CYS A 11 -1.98 -7.88 -0.58
CA CYS A 11 -2.37 -7.79 -1.98
C CYS A 11 -3.74 -7.11 -2.11
N THR A 12 -3.86 -6.13 -3.00
CA THR A 12 -5.13 -5.42 -3.26
C THR A 12 -6.23 -6.33 -3.80
N ASN A 13 -5.87 -7.39 -4.53
CA ASN A 13 -6.84 -8.24 -5.22
C ASN A 13 -7.40 -9.38 -4.34
N CYS A 14 -6.62 -9.90 -3.40
CA CYS A 14 -7.00 -11.06 -2.57
C CYS A 14 -6.72 -10.89 -1.08
N ALA A 15 -6.26 -9.71 -0.64
CA ALA A 15 -5.90 -9.39 0.74
C ALA A 15 -4.84 -10.31 1.38
N ALA A 16 -4.12 -11.11 0.59
CA ALA A 16 -3.04 -11.95 1.09
C ALA A 16 -1.89 -11.09 1.63
N THR A 17 -1.40 -11.40 2.83
CA THR A 17 -0.26 -10.70 3.45
C THR A 17 1.03 -11.01 2.69
N ILE A 18 1.72 -9.96 2.23
CA ILE A 18 2.94 -10.07 1.41
C ILE A 18 4.20 -9.84 2.24
N CYS A 19 4.22 -8.76 3.03
CA CYS A 19 5.35 -8.41 3.87
C CYS A 19 4.92 -7.46 5.00
N LEU A 20 5.78 -7.26 5.98
CA LEU A 20 5.57 -6.27 7.03
C LEU A 20 5.93 -4.86 6.50
N ALA A 21 5.25 -3.83 6.98
CA ALA A 21 5.60 -2.45 6.65
C ALA A 21 6.98 -2.07 7.23
N SER A 22 7.42 -2.72 8.31
CA SER A 22 8.76 -2.58 8.88
C SER A 22 9.88 -3.13 7.97
N GLN A 23 9.54 -3.99 7.01
CA GLN A 23 10.49 -4.50 6.01
C GLN A 23 10.74 -3.52 4.85
N VAL A 24 9.97 -2.43 4.77
CA VAL A 24 10.15 -1.38 3.76
C VAL A 24 11.36 -0.53 4.10
N ILE A 25 12.40 -0.59 3.27
CA ILE A 25 13.61 0.23 3.41
C ILE A 25 13.39 1.63 2.84
N SER A 26 12.72 1.73 1.68
CA SER A 26 12.54 3.01 1.01
C SER A 26 11.22 3.06 0.24
N LYS A 27 10.61 4.24 0.21
CA LYS A 27 9.37 4.56 -0.52
C LYS A 27 9.61 5.42 -1.76
N GLY A 28 10.87 5.79 -2.03
CA GLY A 28 11.26 6.67 -3.14
C GLY A 28 11.50 5.92 -4.45
N PHE A 29 11.06 4.68 -4.57
CA PHE A 29 11.23 3.88 -5.78
C PHE A 29 10.03 4.03 -6.71
N THR A 30 10.27 3.80 -8.00
CA THR A 30 9.22 3.79 -9.02
C THR A 30 9.15 2.44 -9.71
N GLY A 31 7.92 1.96 -9.87
CA GLY A 31 7.53 0.76 -10.56
C GLY A 31 7.09 1.03 -12.00
N ARG A 32 6.49 0.03 -12.65
CA ARG A 32 5.78 0.19 -13.93
C ARG A 32 4.50 1.01 -13.76
N HIS A 33 3.86 0.91 -12.60
CA HIS A 33 2.56 1.51 -12.33
C HIS A 33 2.62 2.77 -11.44
N GLY A 34 3.81 3.33 -11.19
CA GLY A 34 3.99 4.56 -10.38
C GLY A 34 4.87 4.31 -9.16
N ARG A 35 4.43 4.73 -7.97
CA ARG A 35 5.22 4.57 -6.74
C ARG A 35 5.42 3.09 -6.37
N ALA A 36 6.57 2.79 -5.79
CA ALA A 36 6.93 1.46 -5.33
C ALA A 36 7.79 1.51 -4.06
N TYR A 37 7.78 0.41 -3.34
CA TYR A 37 8.53 0.20 -2.10
C TYR A 37 9.72 -0.71 -2.37
N LEU A 38 10.89 -0.33 -1.85
CA LEU A 38 12.03 -1.22 -1.74
C LEU A 38 11.90 -1.98 -0.42
N VAL A 39 11.75 -3.30 -0.50
CA VAL A 39 11.56 -4.18 0.65
C VAL A 39 12.75 -5.13 0.75
N ALA A 40 13.26 -5.34 1.96
CA ALA A 40 14.21 -6.41 2.25
C ALA A 40 13.63 -7.36 3.27
N ASP A 41 13.99 -8.64 3.15
CA ASP A 41 13.72 -9.61 4.18
C ASP A 41 14.89 -9.60 5.20
N PRO A 42 14.69 -9.06 6.41
CA PRO A 42 15.71 -9.03 7.45
C PRO A 42 16.05 -10.42 8.00
N LYS A 43 15.23 -11.44 7.74
CA LYS A 43 15.45 -12.81 8.22
C LYS A 43 16.25 -13.66 7.24
N ALA A 44 16.50 -13.17 6.03
CA ALA A 44 17.20 -13.93 5.01
C ALA A 44 18.71 -14.00 5.32
N PRO A 45 19.30 -15.19 5.50
CA PRO A 45 20.74 -15.34 5.77
C PRO A 45 21.61 -14.97 4.56
N HIS A 46 21.03 -14.97 3.36
CA HIS A 46 21.70 -14.56 2.13
C HIS A 46 20.72 -13.84 1.20
N PRO A 47 21.11 -12.76 0.48
CA PRO A 47 20.24 -12.01 -0.42
C PRO A 47 19.60 -12.88 -1.52
N ALA A 48 20.28 -13.95 -1.92
CA ALA A 48 19.74 -14.92 -2.89
C ALA A 48 18.50 -15.66 -2.35
N LEU A 49 18.44 -15.94 -1.04
CA LEU A 49 17.39 -16.72 -0.39
C LEU A 49 16.22 -15.89 0.15
N SER A 50 16.27 -14.56 0.03
CA SER A 50 15.14 -13.73 0.46
C SER A 50 13.89 -14.06 -0.35
N VAL A 51 12.77 -14.27 0.33
CA VAL A 51 11.46 -14.57 -0.27
C VAL A 51 10.39 -13.84 0.54
N LEU A 52 9.50 -13.12 -0.14
CA LEU A 52 8.35 -12.50 0.52
C LEU A 52 7.22 -13.53 0.73
N ALA A 53 6.48 -13.38 1.81
CA ALA A 53 5.38 -14.28 2.14
C ALA A 53 4.30 -14.24 1.04
N ASN A 54 3.70 -15.39 0.75
CA ASN A 54 2.61 -15.52 -0.23
C ASN A 54 2.95 -14.95 -1.63
N THR A 55 4.23 -14.98 -2.01
CA THR A 55 4.69 -14.61 -3.35
C THR A 55 5.32 -15.78 -4.10
N VAL A 56 5.29 -15.71 -5.43
CA VAL A 56 5.96 -16.63 -6.35
C VAL A 56 6.89 -15.82 -7.22
N ALA A 57 8.16 -16.23 -7.27
CA ALA A 57 9.15 -15.64 -8.18
C ALA A 57 9.06 -16.32 -9.55
N HIS A 58 9.05 -15.52 -10.61
CA HIS A 58 9.08 -15.98 -11.99
C HIS A 58 10.52 -16.18 -12.49
N ARG A 59 10.67 -16.58 -13.76
CA ARG A 59 11.99 -16.73 -14.40
C ARG A 59 12.80 -15.44 -14.27
N ALA A 60 14.10 -15.59 -13.98
CA ALA A 60 15.05 -14.49 -14.04
C ALA A 60 15.18 -13.98 -15.47
N VAL A 61 15.04 -12.67 -15.67
CA VAL A 61 15.13 -12.01 -16.97
C VAL A 61 16.07 -10.80 -16.85
N PRO A 62 17.06 -10.65 -17.74
CA PRO A 62 17.86 -9.44 -17.81
C PRO A 62 17.01 -8.26 -18.29
N ARG A 63 17.14 -7.10 -17.63
CA ARG A 63 16.42 -5.86 -17.95
C ARG A 63 17.36 -4.67 -17.86
N GLN A 64 17.27 -3.80 -18.85
CA GLN A 64 17.89 -2.49 -18.79
C GLN A 64 17.00 -1.54 -18.00
N LEU A 65 17.50 -1.04 -16.88
CA LEU A 65 16.84 -0.03 -16.05
C LEU A 65 17.59 1.30 -16.16
N VAL A 66 16.99 2.38 -15.66
CA VAL A 66 17.61 3.72 -15.65
C VAL A 66 19.00 3.69 -14.98
N THR A 67 19.19 2.79 -14.00
CA THR A 67 20.45 2.65 -13.27
C THR A 67 21.38 1.57 -13.82
N GLY A 68 21.17 1.09 -15.06
CA GLY A 68 22.03 0.10 -15.71
C GLY A 68 21.41 -1.29 -15.90
N SER A 69 22.23 -2.27 -16.27
CA SER A 69 21.84 -3.66 -16.53
C SER A 69 21.60 -4.44 -15.24
N HIS A 70 20.42 -5.07 -15.13
CA HIS A 70 20.02 -5.85 -13.95
C HIS A 70 19.38 -7.18 -14.37
N THR A 71 19.64 -8.24 -13.62
CA THR A 71 18.86 -9.47 -13.70
C THR A 71 17.76 -9.42 -12.64
N VAL A 72 16.50 -9.43 -13.07
CA VAL A 72 15.34 -9.36 -12.17
C VAL A 72 14.40 -10.54 -12.37
N SER A 73 13.62 -10.86 -11.34
CA SER A 73 12.56 -11.86 -11.40
C SER A 73 11.25 -11.22 -10.97
N ASP A 74 10.21 -11.28 -11.81
CA ASP A 74 8.90 -10.76 -11.44
C ASP A 74 8.34 -11.56 -10.26
N ILE A 75 7.68 -10.88 -9.33
CA ILE A 75 7.00 -11.51 -8.20
C ILE A 75 5.49 -11.40 -8.38
N ALA A 76 4.80 -12.52 -8.25
CA ALA A 76 3.35 -12.60 -8.32
C ALA A 76 2.77 -13.02 -6.97
N CYS A 77 1.53 -12.60 -6.69
CA CYS A 77 0.80 -13.13 -5.56
C CYS A 77 0.53 -14.64 -5.76
N ARG A 78 0.77 -15.45 -4.72
CA ARG A 78 0.56 -16.89 -4.77
C ARG A 78 -0.91 -17.29 -5.01
N PHE A 79 -1.86 -16.45 -4.58
CA PHE A 79 -3.29 -16.78 -4.61
C PHE A 79 -4.02 -16.26 -5.84
N CYS A 80 -3.80 -14.99 -6.21
CA CYS A 80 -4.47 -14.37 -7.37
C CYS A 80 -3.58 -14.21 -8.61
N HIS A 81 -2.32 -14.66 -8.53
CA HIS A 81 -1.33 -14.58 -9.62
C HIS A 81 -1.07 -13.18 -10.19
N THR A 82 -1.56 -12.14 -9.51
CA THR A 82 -1.33 -10.75 -9.91
C THR A 82 0.13 -10.39 -9.70
N ILE A 83 0.77 -9.80 -10.70
CA ILE A 83 2.14 -9.28 -10.58
C ILE A 83 2.16 -8.13 -9.57
N LEU A 84 2.96 -8.28 -8.53
CA LEU A 84 3.12 -7.31 -7.43
C LEU A 84 4.35 -6.42 -7.62
N GLY A 85 5.32 -6.87 -8.41
CA GLY A 85 6.57 -6.17 -8.68
C GLY A 85 7.68 -7.13 -9.11
N TRP A 86 8.91 -6.93 -8.64
CA TRP A 86 10.06 -7.78 -8.99
C TRP A 86 11.15 -7.83 -7.90
N LYS A 87 11.98 -8.87 -7.92
CA LYS A 87 13.20 -9.03 -7.12
C LYS A 87 14.44 -8.74 -7.95
N TYR A 88 15.42 -8.04 -7.38
CA TYR A 88 16.76 -7.95 -7.97
C TYR A 88 17.58 -9.19 -7.64
N LEU A 89 18.05 -9.90 -8.67
CA LEU A 89 18.88 -11.09 -8.52
C LEU A 89 20.36 -10.80 -8.74
N ALA A 90 20.68 -9.92 -9.70
CA ALA A 90 22.03 -9.45 -9.95
C ALA A 90 22.01 -8.03 -10.53
N ALA A 91 23.11 -7.30 -10.35
CA ALA A 91 23.39 -6.04 -11.00
C ALA A 91 24.84 -6.09 -11.50
N GLU A 92 25.08 -5.59 -12.72
CA GLU A 92 26.44 -5.53 -13.27
C GLU A 92 27.26 -4.44 -12.57
N GLU A 93 26.63 -3.31 -12.27
CA GLU A 93 27.30 -2.19 -11.60
C GLU A 93 27.40 -2.40 -10.09
N GLU A 94 28.61 -2.17 -9.55
CA GLU A 94 28.89 -2.24 -8.12
C GLU A 94 28.05 -1.23 -7.31
N SER A 95 27.83 -0.04 -7.88
CA SER A 95 26.98 1.01 -7.30
C SER A 95 25.54 0.55 -7.06
N GLN A 96 25.07 -0.48 -7.78
CA GLN A 96 23.71 -1.00 -7.71
C GLN A 96 23.60 -2.33 -6.96
N LYS A 97 24.71 -2.96 -6.55
CA LYS A 97 24.70 -4.24 -5.82
C LYS A 97 23.91 -4.17 -4.52
N TYR A 98 23.75 -2.99 -3.90
CA TYR A 98 22.91 -2.83 -2.72
C TYR A 98 21.44 -3.20 -2.97
N LYS A 99 20.95 -3.21 -4.22
CA LYS A 99 19.57 -3.62 -4.55
C LYS A 99 19.42 -5.13 -4.60
N VAL A 100 20.49 -5.87 -4.82
CA VAL A 100 20.46 -7.34 -4.98
C VAL A 100 19.88 -8.01 -3.73
N GLY A 101 18.97 -8.95 -3.95
CA GLY A 101 18.21 -9.62 -2.90
C GLY A 101 17.04 -8.82 -2.33
N LYS A 102 16.80 -7.60 -2.81
CA LYS A 102 15.65 -6.78 -2.41
C LYS A 102 14.55 -6.82 -3.45
N PHE A 103 13.36 -6.40 -3.02
CA PHE A 103 12.14 -6.45 -3.81
C PHE A 103 11.63 -5.04 -4.07
N ILE A 104 11.17 -4.83 -5.29
CA ILE A 104 10.28 -3.73 -5.65
C ILE A 104 8.86 -4.24 -5.54
N VAL A 105 8.07 -3.62 -4.68
CA VAL A 105 6.64 -3.90 -4.51
C VAL A 105 5.85 -2.66 -4.89
N GLU A 106 4.98 -2.75 -5.88
CA GLU A 106 4.27 -1.59 -6.40
C GLU A 106 3.11 -1.18 -5.48
N SER A 107 3.03 0.11 -5.14
CA SER A 107 2.04 0.59 -4.18
C SER A 107 0.60 0.50 -4.69
N LYS A 108 0.39 0.42 -6.00
CA LYS A 108 -0.95 0.19 -6.58
C LYS A 108 -1.41 -1.27 -6.47
N ARG A 109 -0.50 -2.20 -6.22
CA ARG A 109 -0.78 -3.64 -6.12
C ARG A 109 -0.95 -4.09 -4.68
N VAL A 110 -0.53 -3.29 -3.70
CA VAL A 110 -0.60 -3.60 -2.27
C VAL A 110 -1.28 -2.49 -1.45
N SER A 111 -2.02 -2.88 -0.41
CA SER A 111 -2.62 -1.99 0.59
C SER A 111 -1.96 -2.20 1.95
N ILE A 112 -1.88 -1.14 2.76
CA ILE A 112 -1.38 -1.23 4.13
C ILE A 112 -2.57 -1.55 5.05
N SER A 113 -2.54 -2.71 5.70
CA SER A 113 -3.46 -3.07 6.78
C SER A 113 -2.78 -2.84 8.12
N ARG A 114 -3.51 -2.25 9.06
CA ARG A 114 -3.15 -2.29 10.48
C ARG A 114 -3.98 -3.39 11.07
N ASP A 115 -3.39 -4.56 11.30
CA ASP A 115 -4.08 -5.63 11.98
C ASP A 115 -4.24 -5.20 13.45
N GLY A 116 -5.40 -4.61 13.77
CA GLY A 116 -5.88 -4.52 15.15
C GLY A 116 -6.29 -5.91 15.63
N PRO A 117 -6.46 -6.12 16.95
CA PRO A 117 -7.11 -7.34 17.42
C PRO A 117 -8.42 -7.50 16.64
N VAL A 118 -8.55 -8.62 15.91
CA VAL A 118 -9.82 -9.03 15.37
C VAL A 118 -10.71 -9.30 16.57
N ASP A 119 -11.54 -8.33 16.90
CA ASP A 119 -12.49 -8.48 17.99
C ASP A 119 -13.55 -9.48 17.53
N PHE A 120 -13.32 -10.76 17.81
CA PHE A 120 -14.26 -11.85 17.55
C PHE A 120 -15.58 -11.67 18.32
N SER A 121 -15.68 -10.66 19.19
CA SER A 121 -16.92 -10.29 19.87
C SER A 121 -17.99 -9.69 18.94
N ARG A 122 -17.65 -9.26 17.71
CA ARG A 122 -18.66 -8.79 16.75
C ARG A 122 -19.13 -9.87 15.77
N ALA A 123 -19.39 -11.07 16.30
CA ALA A 123 -20.21 -12.11 15.67
C ALA A 123 -21.58 -12.30 16.35
N ALA A 124 -22.00 -11.40 17.26
CA ALA A 124 -23.25 -11.53 18.00
C ALA A 124 -24.08 -10.22 18.09
N ALA A 125 -24.18 -9.45 17.00
CA ALA A 125 -25.12 -8.34 16.91
C ALA A 125 -25.76 -8.22 15.52
N THR A 126 -26.33 -9.33 15.03
CA THR A 126 -27.36 -9.32 13.99
C THR A 126 -28.69 -9.65 14.65
N ALA A 127 -29.34 -8.65 15.23
CA ALA A 127 -30.79 -8.56 15.41
C ALA A 127 -31.12 -7.38 16.34
N ALA A 128 -31.38 -6.20 15.77
CA ALA A 128 -32.40 -5.23 16.23
C ALA A 128 -32.08 -3.84 15.66
N ALA A 129 -32.76 -3.52 14.56
CA ALA A 129 -33.41 -2.23 14.29
C ALA A 129 -33.58 -2.10 12.77
N VAL A 130 -34.72 -2.59 12.30
CA VAL A 130 -35.36 -1.98 11.13
C VAL A 130 -35.73 -0.55 11.54
N ASP A 131 -35.15 0.44 10.87
CA ASP A 131 -35.79 1.74 10.76
C ASP A 131 -35.59 2.31 9.36
N ASN A 132 -36.71 2.76 8.83
CA ASN A 132 -36.95 3.20 7.48
C ASN A 132 -36.57 4.69 7.37
N GLY A 133 -35.44 5.00 6.76
CA GLY A 133 -34.98 6.39 6.60
C GLY A 133 -34.38 6.63 5.22
N SER A 134 -35.22 7.03 4.27
CA SER A 134 -34.80 7.64 3.00
C SER A 134 -33.97 8.90 3.29
N GLY A 135 -32.64 8.81 3.17
CA GLY A 135 -31.73 9.95 3.25
C GLY A 135 -30.62 9.82 2.21
N LYS A 136 -30.70 10.62 1.15
CA LYS A 136 -29.69 10.72 0.09
C LYS A 136 -28.30 10.88 0.72
N LYS A 137 -27.41 9.91 0.48
CA LYS A 137 -25.98 10.06 0.74
C LYS A 137 -25.42 10.96 -0.35
N GLU A 138 -25.45 12.28 -0.14
CA GLU A 138 -24.71 13.20 -0.99
C GLU A 138 -23.22 12.85 -0.88
N GLU A 139 -22.66 12.34 -1.97
CA GLU A 139 -21.24 12.16 -2.14
C GLU A 139 -20.63 13.55 -2.29
N ILE A 140 -19.99 14.05 -1.22
CA ILE A 140 -19.40 15.38 -1.22
C ILE A 140 -18.08 15.30 -1.96
N GLU A 141 -18.09 15.76 -3.20
CA GLU A 141 -16.92 15.88 -4.06
C GLU A 141 -16.06 17.10 -3.67
N PHE A 142 -14.76 16.95 -3.89
CA PHE A 142 -13.76 17.99 -3.71
C PHE A 142 -14.03 19.17 -4.65
N ASP A 143 -14.19 20.36 -4.08
CA ASP A 143 -14.41 21.57 -4.86
C ASP A 143 -13.07 22.28 -5.11
N SER A 144 -12.55 22.17 -6.33
CA SER A 144 -11.28 22.81 -6.71
C SER A 144 -11.35 24.35 -6.76
N GLN A 145 -12.53 24.95 -6.65
CA GLN A 145 -12.71 26.41 -6.60
C GLN A 145 -12.66 26.96 -5.17
N ASP A 146 -12.66 26.10 -4.15
CA ASP A 146 -12.52 26.51 -2.75
C ASP A 146 -11.05 26.46 -2.32
N GLU A 147 -10.44 27.63 -2.12
CA GLU A 147 -9.04 27.76 -1.70
C GLU A 147 -8.74 27.00 -0.40
N ASP A 148 -9.71 26.96 0.53
CA ASP A 148 -9.59 26.24 1.80
C ASP A 148 -9.61 24.71 1.61
N GLU A 149 -10.37 24.21 0.63
CA GLU A 149 -10.36 22.76 0.30
C GLU A 149 -9.05 22.40 -0.40
N CYS A 150 -8.53 23.26 -1.27
CA CYS A 150 -7.24 23.10 -1.93
C CYS A 150 -6.08 23.03 -0.93
N GLU A 151 -6.05 23.91 0.07
CA GLU A 151 -5.04 23.87 1.13
C GLU A 151 -5.14 22.60 1.99
N ASP A 152 -6.35 22.19 2.37
CA ASP A 152 -6.59 20.97 3.14
C ASP A 152 -6.14 19.71 2.38
N LEU A 153 -6.34 19.68 1.05
CA LEU A 153 -5.93 18.54 0.21
C LEU A 153 -4.40 18.47 0.11
N PHE A 154 -3.73 19.61 -0.05
CA PHE A 154 -2.27 19.68 -0.05
C PHE A 154 -1.66 19.31 1.32
N ALA A 155 -2.31 19.71 2.41
CA ALA A 155 -1.92 19.36 3.78
C ALA A 155 -2.31 17.92 4.18
N GLY A 156 -3.06 17.20 3.34
CA GLY A 156 -3.49 15.82 3.58
C GLY A 156 -4.53 15.65 4.68
N VAL A 157 -5.24 16.73 5.03
CA VAL A 157 -6.29 16.77 6.08
C VAL A 157 -7.71 16.88 5.51
N TRP A 158 -7.85 17.04 4.19
CA TRP A 158 -9.15 17.11 3.53
C TRP A 158 -9.97 15.82 3.73
N THR A 159 -11.21 15.99 4.19
CA THR A 159 -12.20 14.91 4.28
C THR A 159 -13.59 15.42 3.89
N PRO A 160 -14.47 14.55 3.33
CA PRO A 160 -15.83 14.94 2.96
C PRO A 160 -16.62 15.57 4.12
N SER A 161 -16.42 15.07 5.35
CA SER A 161 -17.07 15.58 6.55
C SER A 161 -16.55 16.96 6.98
N LEU A 162 -15.26 17.25 6.78
CA LEU A 162 -14.66 18.56 7.07
C LEU A 162 -15.16 19.61 6.08
N ALA A 163 -15.20 19.26 4.79
CA ALA A 163 -15.78 20.09 3.73
C ALA A 163 -17.26 20.40 4.01
N ALA A 164 -18.07 19.39 4.34
CA ALA A 164 -19.48 19.54 4.71
C ALA A 164 -19.68 20.55 5.86
N LYS A 165 -18.90 20.39 6.93
CA LYS A 165 -19.00 21.24 8.13
C LYS A 165 -18.59 22.68 7.84
N ARG A 166 -17.58 22.91 6.98
CA ARG A 166 -17.18 24.27 6.57
C ARG A 166 -18.24 24.92 5.66
N ARG A 167 -18.79 24.19 4.68
CA ARG A 167 -19.89 24.67 3.82
C ARG A 167 -21.13 25.05 4.66
N GLN A 168 -21.46 24.27 5.69
CA GLN A 168 -22.54 24.58 6.63
C GLN A 168 -22.27 25.83 7.49
N ARG A 169 -21.01 26.03 7.92
CA ARG A 169 -20.60 27.23 8.67
C ARG A 169 -20.63 28.50 7.81
N ARG A 170 -20.31 28.40 6.52
CA ARG A 170 -20.42 29.51 5.57
C ARG A 170 -21.89 29.88 5.29
N LYS A 171 -22.79 28.89 5.22
CA LYS A 171 -24.25 29.11 5.09
C LYS A 171 -24.90 29.79 6.29
N HIS A 172 -24.35 29.66 7.51
CA HIS A 172 -24.86 30.30 8.72
C HIS A 172 -24.30 31.71 8.97
N LYS A 173 -23.39 32.20 8.10
CA LYS A 173 -22.76 33.52 8.22
C LYS A 173 -23.18 34.46 7.08
N SER A 174 -24.19 34.08 6.29
CA SER A 174 -24.83 34.88 5.25
C SER A 174 -26.22 35.31 5.68
#